data_AF-A0A537JFN9-F1
#
_entry.id   AF-A0A537JFN9-F1
#
_cell.length_a   1.000
_cell.length_b   1.000
_cell.length_c   1.000
_cell.angle_alpha   90.00
_cell.angle_beta   90.00
_cell.angle_gamma   90.00
#
_symmetry.space_group_name_H-M   'P 1'
#
loop_
_entity.id
_entity.type
_entity.pdbx_description
1 polymer ?
#
loop_
_entity_poly.entity_id
_entity_poly.type
_entity_poly.pdbx_seq_one_letter_code
_entity_poly.pdbx_strand_id
1 'polypeptide(L)'
;MNDFSRPCKKIRRVKKVFSLIASCLFVHFLLAQDSCRFQISLLTCTPGEELYSTFGHSALRVTDSSSGADIIYNYGTFDFDDPNFYSKFTRGKLLYFVSIEGFENFMKAYEYEQRGITEQVLNLSCEEKEKLVNALQENAKDENKYYKYDFVVDNCTTRLRDMVFKNSDSPVVTKNIRPKIRITFRNLIHENLDKSYQYWSKLGIDALLGNPVDKKISNNEAMFLPDYLLKGFDSTKANGKPLVSAKNEILRGNLAIEKAPLLSPFAVFTILFLFIAVLMFMRTSNRFFAVFDFILFFLAGTLGILILFMWFGTDHPECKNNFNITWAFPLHFLIVFFIFQKWHWLRYYFLVSSIILLLLLLLWKWIPQEMNNASIPVVALLLLRSAARYKKFNNDHRKNTGLSEKKNFL
;
A
#
# COMPACT_ATOMS: atom_id res chain seq x y z
N MET A 1 -62.31 32.43 -63.51
CA MET A 1 -61.41 32.71 -62.35
C MET A 1 -61.22 31.39 -61.61
N ASN A 2 -60.00 30.88 -61.72
CA ASN A 2 -59.28 29.91 -60.90
C ASN A 2 -59.87 28.53 -60.55
N ASP A 3 -59.26 27.55 -61.23
CA ASP A 3 -59.05 26.14 -60.91
C ASP A 3 -58.12 25.95 -59.68
N PHE A 4 -58.01 24.69 -59.23
CA PHE A 4 -57.08 24.07 -58.26
C PHE A 4 -57.61 23.75 -56.85
N SER A 5 -58.11 22.51 -56.70
CA SER A 5 -57.88 21.74 -55.47
C SER A 5 -57.71 20.24 -55.75
N ARG A 6 -56.47 19.82 -56.01
CA ARG A 6 -56.04 18.42 -55.86
C ARG A 6 -54.98 18.35 -54.77
N PRO A 7 -55.21 17.65 -53.65
CA PRO A 7 -54.18 17.47 -52.64
C PRO A 7 -53.05 16.61 -53.23
N CYS A 8 -51.86 17.21 -53.24
CA CYS A 8 -50.65 16.70 -53.87
C CYS A 8 -50.25 15.32 -53.31
N LYS A 9 -50.33 14.26 -54.14
CA LYS A 9 -49.87 12.88 -53.85
C LYS A 9 -48.46 12.82 -53.26
N LYS A 10 -47.63 13.83 -53.51
CA LYS A 10 -46.25 13.97 -53.01
C LYS A 10 -46.19 14.09 -51.48
N ILE A 11 -47.15 14.78 -50.84
CA ILE A 11 -47.15 15.02 -49.38
C ILE A 11 -47.48 13.73 -48.60
N ARG A 12 -48.38 12.88 -49.12
CA ARG A 12 -48.67 11.56 -48.51
C ARG A 12 -47.47 10.59 -48.59
N ARG A 13 -46.64 10.70 -49.63
CA ARG A 13 -45.43 9.88 -49.79
C ARG A 13 -44.33 10.27 -48.80
N VAL A 14 -44.15 11.57 -48.57
CA VAL A 14 -43.16 12.10 -47.59
C VAL A 14 -43.53 11.71 -46.15
N LYS A 15 -44.81 11.78 -45.77
CA LYS A 15 -45.27 11.33 -44.44
C LYS A 15 -45.05 9.84 -44.19
N LYS A 16 -45.24 8.98 -45.21
CA LYS A 16 -44.95 7.54 -45.11
C LYS A 16 -43.46 7.25 -44.97
N VAL A 17 -42.60 7.98 -45.69
CA VAL A 17 -41.14 7.82 -45.58
C VAL A 17 -40.64 8.30 -44.21
N PHE A 18 -41.13 9.44 -43.71
CA PHE A 18 -40.81 9.91 -42.34
C PHE A 18 -41.28 8.93 -41.26
N SER A 19 -42.48 8.35 -41.42
CA SER A 19 -42.99 7.34 -40.49
C SER A 19 -42.19 6.03 -40.54
N LEU A 20 -41.67 5.64 -41.70
CA LEU A 20 -40.79 4.47 -41.83
C LEU A 20 -39.40 4.74 -41.25
N ILE A 21 -38.84 5.93 -41.44
CA ILE A 21 -37.55 6.33 -40.86
C ILE A 21 -37.66 6.43 -39.34
N ALA A 22 -38.74 7.04 -38.82
CA ALA A 22 -39.01 7.10 -37.39
C ALA A 22 -39.22 5.70 -36.78
N SER A 23 -39.91 4.79 -37.48
CA SER A 23 -40.08 3.40 -37.08
C SER A 23 -38.75 2.63 -37.08
N CYS A 24 -37.92 2.79 -38.12
CA CYS A 24 -36.58 2.18 -38.17
C CYS A 24 -35.66 2.72 -37.08
N LEU A 25 -35.72 4.02 -36.76
CA LEU A 25 -34.95 4.63 -35.67
C LEU A 25 -35.43 4.14 -34.30
N PHE A 26 -36.74 3.91 -34.13
CA PHE A 26 -37.31 3.37 -32.89
C PHE A 26 -36.93 1.89 -32.68
N VAL A 27 -36.89 1.10 -33.76
CA VAL A 27 -36.43 -0.31 -33.71
C VAL A 27 -34.93 -0.39 -33.41
N HIS A 28 -34.10 0.51 -33.93
CA HIS A 28 -32.67 0.56 -33.58
C HIS A 28 -32.45 0.97 -32.11
N PHE A 29 -33.34 1.80 -31.55
CA PHE A 29 -33.28 2.19 -30.14
C PHE A 29 -33.66 1.04 -29.19
N LEU A 30 -34.61 0.18 -29.60
CA LEU A 30 -35.00 -1.01 -28.83
C LEU A 30 -33.96 -2.14 -28.88
N LEU A 31 -33.16 -2.23 -29.96
CA LEU A 31 -32.09 -3.23 -30.09
C LEU A 31 -30.78 -2.83 -29.36
N ALA A 32 -30.72 -1.65 -28.75
CA ALA A 32 -29.55 -1.12 -28.05
C ALA A 32 -29.68 -1.16 -26.51
N GLN A 33 -30.80 -1.64 -25.96
CA GLN A 33 -30.86 -2.02 -24.55
C GLN A 33 -30.10 -3.33 -24.37
N ASP A 34 -29.03 -3.30 -23.56
CA ASP A 34 -28.38 -4.49 -23.04
C ASP A 34 -29.50 -5.38 -22.46
N SER A 35 -29.85 -6.49 -23.12
CA SER A 35 -31.01 -7.34 -22.82
C SER A 35 -30.84 -8.15 -21.52
N CYS A 36 -29.90 -7.71 -20.70
CA CYS A 36 -29.22 -8.43 -19.68
C CYS A 36 -29.60 -7.80 -18.34
N ARG A 37 -30.15 -8.61 -17.42
CA ARG A 37 -30.66 -8.14 -16.12
C ARG A 37 -29.65 -7.28 -15.36
N PHE A 38 -28.37 -7.67 -15.39
CA PHE A 38 -27.32 -7.06 -14.59
C PHE A 38 -26.40 -6.13 -15.40
N GLN A 39 -26.01 -5.02 -14.77
CA GLN A 39 -24.81 -4.26 -15.12
C GLN A 39 -23.81 -4.40 -13.98
N ILE A 40 -22.55 -4.67 -14.32
CA ILE A 40 -21.47 -4.81 -13.33
C ILE A 40 -20.37 -3.84 -13.69
N SER A 41 -19.92 -3.05 -12.73
CA SER A 41 -18.84 -2.09 -12.90
C SER A 41 -17.78 -2.26 -11.82
N LEU A 42 -16.50 -2.14 -12.19
CA LEU A 42 -15.43 -1.91 -11.21
C LEU A 42 -15.40 -0.42 -10.86
N LEU A 43 -15.49 -0.10 -9.57
CA LEU A 43 -15.26 1.23 -9.03
C LEU A 43 -13.83 1.32 -8.51
N THR A 44 -13.12 2.39 -8.87
CA THR A 44 -11.80 2.72 -8.35
C THR A 44 -11.85 4.10 -7.71
N CYS A 45 -11.58 4.14 -6.41
CA CYS A 45 -11.60 5.35 -5.61
C CYS A 45 -10.18 5.88 -5.42
N THR A 46 -10.00 7.19 -5.55
CA THR A 46 -8.69 7.82 -5.39
C THR A 46 -8.16 7.67 -3.96
N PRO A 47 -6.84 7.81 -3.74
CA PRO A 47 -6.25 7.95 -2.40
C PRO A 47 -6.97 8.96 -1.50
N GLY A 48 -6.97 8.69 -0.19
CA GLY A 48 -7.37 9.62 0.87
C GLY A 48 -6.19 10.09 1.73
N GLU A 49 -6.45 10.98 2.69
CA GLU A 49 -5.43 11.58 3.58
C GLU A 49 -4.89 10.56 4.60
N GLU A 50 -5.77 9.76 5.17
CA GLU A 50 -5.42 8.81 6.22
C GLU A 50 -4.61 7.63 5.68
N LEU A 51 -3.69 7.11 6.49
CA LEU A 51 -2.75 6.04 6.10
C LEU A 51 -3.47 4.79 5.54
N TYR A 52 -4.61 4.42 6.10
CA TYR A 52 -5.40 3.27 5.64
C TYR A 52 -6.06 3.50 4.26
N SER A 53 -6.19 4.75 3.84
CA SER A 53 -6.84 5.17 2.59
C SER A 53 -5.85 5.70 1.54
N THR A 54 -4.57 5.85 1.90
CA THR A 54 -3.52 6.43 1.05
C THR A 54 -3.32 5.67 -0.27
N PHE A 55 -3.64 4.38 -0.33
CA PHE A 55 -3.51 3.58 -1.55
C PHE A 55 -4.76 3.60 -2.46
N GLY A 56 -5.84 4.26 -2.03
CA GLY A 56 -7.14 4.22 -2.70
C GLY A 56 -7.99 3.03 -2.26
N HIS A 57 -9.08 2.77 -2.98
CA HIS A 57 -9.95 1.60 -2.76
C HIS A 57 -10.56 1.13 -4.08
N SER A 58 -11.00 -0.13 -4.13
CA SER A 58 -11.77 -0.67 -5.25
C SER A 58 -12.98 -1.45 -4.75
N ALA A 59 -14.06 -1.42 -5.52
CA ALA A 59 -15.30 -2.13 -5.23
C ALA A 59 -16.00 -2.59 -6.52
N LEU A 60 -16.92 -3.55 -6.44
CA LEU A 60 -17.79 -3.90 -7.57
C LEU A 60 -19.19 -3.34 -7.34
N ARG A 61 -19.69 -2.58 -8.32
CA ARG A 61 -21.08 -2.15 -8.39
C ARG A 61 -21.89 -3.13 -9.22
N VAL A 62 -23.05 -3.53 -8.70
CA VAL A 62 -24.02 -4.36 -9.42
C VAL A 62 -25.35 -3.63 -9.44
N THR A 63 -25.83 -3.34 -10.64
CA THR A 63 -27.17 -2.80 -10.88
C THR A 63 -28.05 -3.91 -11.45
N ASP A 64 -29.22 -4.12 -10.88
CA ASP A 64 -30.20 -5.13 -11.28
C ASP A 64 -31.47 -4.44 -11.82
N SER A 65 -31.68 -4.52 -13.13
CA SER A 65 -32.82 -3.87 -13.78
C SER A 65 -34.18 -4.49 -13.41
N SER A 66 -34.21 -5.72 -12.88
CA SER A 66 -35.46 -6.39 -12.49
C SER A 66 -35.97 -5.96 -11.12
N SER A 67 -35.06 -5.74 -10.17
CA SER A 67 -35.39 -5.33 -8.79
C SER A 67 -35.20 -3.85 -8.54
N GLY A 68 -34.48 -3.15 -9.42
CA GLY A 68 -34.04 -1.75 -9.23
C GLY A 68 -32.89 -1.63 -8.23
N ALA A 69 -32.27 -2.73 -7.79
CA ALA A 69 -31.18 -2.70 -6.84
C ALA A 69 -29.90 -2.12 -7.46
N ASP A 70 -29.18 -1.32 -6.68
CA ASP A 70 -27.90 -0.73 -7.05
C ASP A 70 -26.94 -0.81 -5.86
N ILE A 71 -26.16 -1.89 -5.84
CA ILE A 71 -25.41 -2.35 -4.67
C ILE A 71 -23.92 -2.40 -4.94
N ILE A 72 -23.14 -2.13 -3.90
CA ILE A 72 -21.69 -2.22 -3.88
C ILE A 72 -21.26 -3.44 -3.09
N TYR A 73 -20.38 -4.25 -3.66
CA TYR A 73 -19.63 -5.29 -2.98
C TYR A 73 -18.23 -4.79 -2.68
N ASN A 74 -17.95 -4.61 -1.39
CA ASN A 74 -16.65 -4.21 -0.87
C ASN A 74 -15.92 -5.41 -0.29
N TYR A 75 -14.62 -5.46 -0.55
CA TYR A 75 -13.68 -6.33 0.14
C TYR A 75 -12.76 -5.45 0.98
N GLY A 76 -12.28 -5.96 2.12
CA GLY A 76 -11.38 -5.23 3.00
C GLY A 76 -12.10 -4.40 4.07
N THR A 77 -13.38 -4.67 4.31
CA THR A 77 -14.10 -4.12 5.46
C THR A 77 -13.68 -4.85 6.73
N PHE A 78 -13.65 -4.14 7.85
CA PHE A 78 -13.35 -4.67 9.16
C PHE A 78 -14.24 -3.99 10.21
N ASP A 79 -14.39 -4.65 11.36
CA ASP A 79 -15.25 -4.19 12.44
C ASP A 79 -14.40 -3.63 13.59
N PHE A 80 -14.51 -2.33 13.86
CA PHE A 80 -13.79 -1.68 14.96
C PHE A 80 -14.30 -2.12 16.33
N ASP A 81 -15.54 -2.62 16.42
CA ASP A 81 -16.16 -3.12 17.65
C ASP A 81 -15.78 -4.59 17.93
N ASP A 82 -14.96 -5.21 17.07
CA ASP A 82 -14.45 -6.57 17.29
C ASP A 82 -13.71 -6.66 18.65
N PRO A 83 -14.04 -7.65 19.50
CA PRO A 83 -13.34 -7.88 20.76
C PRO A 83 -11.84 -8.11 20.56
N ASN A 84 -11.05 -7.20 21.13
CA ASN A 84 -9.58 -7.13 20.99
C ASN A 84 -9.10 -6.71 19.60
N PHE A 85 -9.86 -5.89 18.88
CA PHE A 85 -9.52 -5.33 17.56
C PHE A 85 -8.02 -5.04 17.39
N TYR A 86 -7.44 -4.15 18.21
CA TYR A 86 -6.04 -3.77 18.09
C TYR A 86 -5.07 -4.95 18.29
N SER A 87 -5.37 -5.87 19.20
CA SER A 87 -4.52 -7.05 19.40
C SER A 87 -4.63 -8.03 18.24
N LYS A 88 -5.80 -8.16 17.61
CA LYS A 88 -5.97 -9.01 16.43
C LYS A 88 -5.30 -8.37 15.22
N PHE A 89 -5.51 -7.07 15.01
CA PHE A 89 -4.92 -6.29 13.92
C PHE A 89 -3.40 -6.36 13.95
N THR A 90 -2.78 -5.99 15.09
CA THR A 90 -1.31 -6.02 15.24
C THR A 90 -0.70 -7.41 15.10
N ARG A 91 -1.49 -8.48 15.31
CA ARG A 91 -1.04 -9.87 15.18
C ARG A 91 -1.35 -10.49 13.82
N GLY A 92 -1.96 -9.78 12.88
CA GLY A 92 -2.42 -10.33 11.60
C GLY A 92 -3.57 -11.35 11.74
N LYS A 93 -4.32 -11.28 12.84
CA LYS A 93 -5.42 -12.21 13.18
C LYS A 93 -6.81 -11.60 13.00
N LEU A 94 -6.89 -10.32 12.65
CA LEU A 94 -8.15 -9.66 12.38
C LEU A 94 -8.76 -10.26 11.11
N LEU A 95 -10.01 -10.70 11.21
CA LEU A 95 -10.78 -11.12 10.04
C LEU A 95 -11.41 -9.89 9.42
N TYR A 96 -11.17 -9.75 8.12
CA TYR A 96 -11.86 -8.80 7.28
C TYR A 96 -13.08 -9.50 6.69
N PHE A 97 -14.05 -8.73 6.20
CA PHE A 97 -15.24 -9.29 5.61
C PHE A 97 -15.69 -8.60 4.33
N VAL A 98 -16.45 -9.35 3.53
CA VAL A 98 -17.21 -8.80 2.40
C VAL A 98 -18.39 -8.04 2.95
N SER A 99 -18.49 -6.75 2.61
CA SER A 99 -19.64 -5.92 2.97
C SER A 99 -20.43 -5.51 1.74
N ILE A 100 -21.74 -5.38 1.92
CA ILE A 100 -22.67 -4.88 0.91
C ILE A 100 -23.24 -3.56 1.40
N GLU A 101 -23.24 -2.55 0.54
CA GLU A 101 -23.92 -1.28 0.80
C GLU A 101 -24.64 -0.77 -0.45
N GLY A 102 -25.54 0.20 -0.28
CA GLY A 102 -26.19 0.88 -1.40
C GLY A 102 -25.25 1.87 -2.07
N PHE A 103 -25.32 1.97 -3.41
CA PHE A 103 -24.48 2.88 -4.19
C PHE A 103 -24.57 4.35 -3.73
N GLU A 104 -25.75 4.80 -3.28
CA GLU A 104 -25.94 6.16 -2.78
C GLU A 104 -25.11 6.44 -1.52
N ASN A 105 -25.05 5.49 -0.58
CA ASN A 105 -24.27 5.65 0.66
C ASN A 105 -22.77 5.65 0.35
N PHE A 106 -22.33 4.76 -0.53
CA PHE A 106 -20.96 4.73 -1.04
C PHE A 106 -20.58 6.10 -1.62
N MET A 107 -21.38 6.64 -2.55
CA MET A 107 -21.13 7.94 -3.17
C MET A 107 -21.04 9.07 -2.14
N LYS A 108 -21.97 9.14 -1.17
CA LYS A 108 -21.95 10.14 -0.10
C LYS A 108 -20.68 10.08 0.75
N ALA A 109 -20.18 8.88 1.05
CA ALA A 109 -18.95 8.72 1.83
C ALA A 109 -17.74 9.31 1.08
N TYR A 110 -17.56 8.98 -0.21
CA TYR A 110 -16.44 9.52 -1.00
C TYR A 110 -16.59 11.00 -1.32
N GLU A 111 -17.82 11.51 -1.46
CA GLU A 111 -18.07 12.95 -1.61
C GLU A 111 -17.68 13.70 -0.33
N TYR A 112 -18.05 13.17 0.84
CA TYR A 112 -17.65 13.73 2.14
C TYR A 112 -16.13 13.73 2.31
N GLU A 113 -15.46 12.64 1.92
CA GLU A 113 -13.99 12.54 1.94
C GLU A 113 -13.31 13.31 0.79
N GLN A 114 -14.07 13.94 -0.11
CA GLN A 114 -13.57 14.66 -1.30
C GLN A 114 -12.72 13.80 -2.25
N ARG A 115 -12.96 12.49 -2.26
CA ARG A 115 -12.22 11.51 -3.06
C ARG A 115 -12.96 11.23 -4.37
N GLY A 116 -12.21 11.01 -5.44
CA GLY A 116 -12.78 10.72 -6.75
C GLY A 116 -13.15 9.24 -6.90
N ILE A 117 -14.12 8.97 -7.77
CA ILE A 117 -14.52 7.62 -8.16
C ILE A 117 -14.55 7.52 -9.69
N THR A 118 -13.79 6.58 -10.21
CA THR A 118 -13.83 6.14 -11.61
C THR A 118 -14.56 4.81 -11.72
N GLU A 119 -15.56 4.76 -12.59
CA GLU A 119 -16.32 3.56 -12.94
C GLU A 119 -15.80 2.95 -14.25
N GLN A 120 -15.55 1.65 -14.25
CA GLN A 120 -15.30 0.84 -15.45
C GLN A 120 -16.43 -0.18 -15.60
N VAL A 121 -17.33 0.04 -16.57
CA VAL A 121 -18.42 -0.89 -16.89
C VAL A 121 -17.85 -2.12 -17.57
N LEU A 122 -18.15 -3.31 -17.06
CA LEU A 122 -17.59 -4.57 -17.54
C LEU A 122 -18.39 -5.13 -18.72
N ASN A 123 -17.68 -5.47 -19.79
CA ASN A 123 -18.19 -6.08 -21.01
C ASN A 123 -18.24 -7.61 -20.87
N LEU A 124 -19.08 -8.09 -19.96
CA LEU A 124 -19.34 -9.50 -19.70
C LEU A 124 -20.63 -9.95 -20.40
N SER A 125 -20.70 -11.20 -20.84
CA SER A 125 -21.94 -11.81 -21.32
C SER A 125 -22.97 -11.96 -20.18
N CYS A 126 -24.24 -12.21 -20.51
CA CYS A 126 -25.27 -12.41 -19.49
C CYS A 126 -24.99 -13.58 -18.56
N GLU A 127 -24.49 -14.68 -19.11
CA GLU A 127 -24.10 -15.86 -18.32
C GLU A 127 -22.95 -15.53 -17.36
N GLU A 128 -21.91 -14.85 -17.82
CA GLU A 128 -20.77 -14.42 -16.97
C GLU A 128 -21.22 -13.43 -15.89
N LYS A 129 -22.13 -12.50 -16.20
CA LYS A 129 -22.70 -11.56 -15.23
C LYS A 129 -23.50 -12.30 -14.15
N GLU A 130 -24.38 -13.23 -14.54
CA GLU A 130 -25.14 -14.05 -13.58
C GLU A 130 -24.22 -14.90 -12.70
N LYS A 131 -23.21 -15.54 -13.30
CA LYS A 131 -22.20 -16.32 -12.59
C LYS A 131 -21.43 -15.47 -11.58
N LEU A 132 -21.00 -14.27 -11.97
CA LEU A 132 -20.30 -13.33 -11.09
C LEU A 132 -21.20 -12.84 -9.95
N VAL A 133 -22.46 -12.47 -10.23
CA VAL A 133 -23.41 -12.05 -9.18
C VAL A 133 -23.67 -13.18 -8.18
N ASN A 134 -23.91 -14.40 -8.66
CA ASN A 134 -24.08 -15.56 -7.78
C ASN A 134 -22.85 -15.80 -6.90
N ALA A 135 -21.64 -15.68 -7.47
CA ALA A 135 -20.40 -15.83 -6.71
C ALA A 135 -20.20 -14.70 -5.67
N LEU A 136 -20.59 -13.47 -6.00
CA LEU A 136 -20.55 -12.33 -5.07
C LEU A 136 -21.53 -12.52 -3.91
N GLN A 137 -22.76 -12.95 -4.21
CA GLN A 137 -23.77 -13.26 -3.20
C GLN A 137 -23.34 -14.42 -2.30
N GLU A 138 -22.73 -15.46 -2.87
CA GLU A 138 -22.17 -16.58 -2.10
C GLU A 138 -21.08 -16.10 -1.14
N ASN A 139 -20.16 -15.26 -1.61
CA ASN A 139 -19.10 -14.69 -0.76
C ASN A 139 -19.66 -13.78 0.35
N ALA A 140 -20.81 -13.13 0.13
CA ALA A 140 -21.40 -12.23 1.11
C ALA A 140 -22.18 -12.94 2.22
N LYS A 141 -22.43 -14.25 2.11
CA LYS A 141 -23.09 -15.03 3.16
C LYS A 141 -22.26 -15.04 4.45
N ASP A 142 -22.92 -15.12 5.60
CA ASP A 142 -22.26 -15.07 6.92
C ASP A 142 -21.20 -16.16 7.10
N GLU A 143 -21.43 -17.35 6.55
CA GLU A 143 -20.50 -18.47 6.57
C GLU A 143 -19.25 -18.27 5.70
N ASN A 144 -19.28 -17.36 4.71
CA ASN A 144 -18.23 -17.19 3.68
C ASN A 144 -17.55 -15.83 3.70
N LYS A 145 -18.19 -14.79 4.29
CA LYS A 145 -17.75 -13.40 4.14
C LYS A 145 -16.42 -13.08 4.81
N TYR A 146 -16.02 -13.82 5.85
CA TYR A 146 -14.84 -13.53 6.65
C TYR A 146 -13.56 -14.15 6.08
N TYR A 147 -12.46 -13.39 6.10
CA TYR A 147 -11.16 -13.85 5.60
C TYR A 147 -9.97 -13.12 6.23
N LYS A 148 -8.77 -13.69 6.09
CA LYS A 148 -7.51 -13.04 6.49
C LYS A 148 -7.04 -12.11 5.37
N TYR A 149 -6.79 -10.84 5.70
CA TYR A 149 -6.32 -9.86 4.75
C TYR A 149 -4.80 -9.84 4.68
N ASP A 150 -4.25 -9.95 3.47
CA ASP A 150 -2.83 -9.75 3.17
C ASP A 150 -2.71 -8.58 2.21
N PHE A 151 -1.95 -7.55 2.59
CA PHE A 151 -1.88 -6.30 1.85
C PHE A 151 -1.40 -6.45 0.40
N VAL A 152 -0.59 -7.46 0.05
CA VAL A 152 0.00 -7.59 -1.29
C VAL A 152 -0.58 -8.75 -2.10
N VAL A 153 -1.10 -9.80 -1.46
CA VAL A 153 -1.62 -10.98 -2.18
C VAL A 153 -3.11 -11.26 -2.00
N ASP A 154 -3.74 -10.87 -0.89
CA ASP A 154 -5.18 -11.14 -0.64
C ASP A 154 -5.86 -9.92 0.01
N ASN A 155 -6.16 -8.91 -0.82
CA ASN A 155 -6.63 -7.59 -0.42
C ASN A 155 -7.91 -7.18 -1.15
N CYS A 156 -8.39 -5.96 -0.89
CA CYS A 156 -9.61 -5.42 -1.51
C CYS A 156 -9.58 -5.42 -3.04
N THR A 157 -8.40 -5.32 -3.63
CA THR A 157 -8.19 -5.19 -5.07
C THR A 157 -7.94 -6.56 -5.73
N THR A 158 -7.11 -7.41 -5.12
CA THR A 158 -6.79 -8.74 -5.67
C THR A 158 -8.02 -9.65 -5.65
N ARG A 159 -8.87 -9.56 -4.63
CA ARG A 159 -10.13 -10.31 -4.58
C ARG A 159 -11.08 -9.92 -5.69
N LEU A 160 -11.21 -8.63 -5.99
CA LEU A 160 -12.07 -8.16 -7.08
C LEU A 160 -11.56 -8.62 -8.44
N ARG A 161 -10.25 -8.51 -8.68
CA ARG A 161 -9.59 -9.07 -9.88
C ARG A 161 -9.94 -10.54 -10.03
N ASP A 162 -9.74 -11.32 -8.97
CA ASP A 162 -9.92 -12.77 -9.02
C ASP A 162 -11.39 -13.15 -9.18
N MET A 163 -12.32 -12.42 -8.57
CA MET A 163 -13.77 -12.62 -8.74
C MET A 163 -14.19 -12.40 -10.19
N VAL A 164 -13.74 -11.32 -10.83
CA VAL A 164 -14.06 -11.06 -12.24
C VAL A 164 -13.39 -12.09 -13.15
N PHE A 165 -12.10 -12.39 -12.93
CA PHE A 165 -11.35 -13.27 -13.83
C PHE A 165 -11.80 -14.74 -13.74
N LYS A 166 -12.14 -15.23 -12.55
CA LYS A 166 -12.65 -16.61 -12.37
C LYS A 166 -14.05 -16.81 -12.95
N ASN A 167 -14.85 -15.75 -13.03
CA ASN A 167 -16.22 -15.79 -13.53
C ASN A 167 -16.37 -15.25 -14.96
N SER A 168 -15.25 -14.95 -15.61
CA SER A 168 -15.19 -14.76 -17.07
C SER A 168 -14.85 -16.12 -17.68
N ASP A 169 -15.70 -16.68 -18.54
CA ASP A 169 -15.54 -18.06 -19.05
C ASP A 169 -14.46 -18.18 -20.13
N SER A 170 -13.81 -17.07 -20.46
CA SER A 170 -12.84 -16.95 -21.55
C SER A 170 -11.43 -16.66 -21.04
N PRO A 171 -10.37 -17.03 -21.80
CA PRO A 171 -9.01 -16.66 -21.48
C PRO A 171 -8.88 -15.14 -21.33
N VAL A 172 -8.53 -14.71 -20.11
CA VAL A 172 -8.30 -13.30 -19.79
C VAL A 172 -6.86 -12.96 -20.13
N VAL A 173 -6.67 -11.99 -21.02
CA VAL A 173 -5.33 -11.52 -21.42
C VAL A 173 -5.19 -10.04 -21.08
N THR A 174 -4.35 -9.76 -20.08
CA THR A 174 -3.99 -8.39 -19.69
C THR A 174 -2.65 -8.01 -20.34
N LYS A 175 -2.58 -6.83 -20.98
CA LYS A 175 -1.29 -6.28 -21.42
C LYS A 175 -0.40 -5.97 -20.21
N ASN A 176 0.91 -5.86 -20.44
CA ASN A 176 1.84 -5.48 -19.38
C ASN A 176 1.57 -4.05 -18.88
N ILE A 177 1.14 -3.92 -17.62
CA ILE A 177 0.87 -2.64 -16.94
C ILE A 177 2.03 -2.21 -16.04
N ARG A 178 3.03 -3.06 -15.85
CA ARG A 178 4.18 -2.77 -15.00
C ARG A 178 5.03 -1.65 -15.64
N PRO A 179 5.43 -0.62 -14.87
CA PRO A 179 6.24 0.47 -15.42
C PRO A 179 7.66 0.03 -15.75
N LYS A 180 8.15 -1.07 -15.15
CA LYS A 180 9.48 -1.63 -15.38
C LYS A 180 9.44 -3.16 -15.33
N ILE A 181 10.38 -3.81 -16.03
CA ILE A 181 10.46 -5.29 -16.10
C ILE A 181 10.82 -5.92 -14.74
N ARG A 182 11.66 -5.26 -13.95
CA ARG A 182 12.14 -5.73 -12.64
C ARG A 182 11.59 -4.86 -11.52
N ILE A 183 10.27 -4.89 -11.34
CA ILE A 183 9.59 -4.15 -10.29
C ILE A 183 9.13 -5.08 -9.15
N THR A 184 9.05 -4.54 -7.94
CA THR A 184 8.65 -5.24 -6.71
C THR A 184 7.39 -4.61 -6.11
N PHE A 185 6.79 -5.26 -5.10
CA PHE A 185 5.69 -4.66 -4.33
C PHE A 185 6.15 -3.35 -3.67
N ARG A 186 7.35 -3.33 -3.05
CA ARG A 186 7.90 -2.14 -2.41
C ARG A 186 8.02 -0.96 -3.37
N ASN A 187 8.47 -1.19 -4.60
CA ASN A 187 8.58 -0.12 -5.59
C ASN A 187 7.22 0.50 -5.94
N LEU A 188 6.15 -0.32 -6.02
CA LEU A 188 4.80 0.18 -6.28
C LEU A 188 4.19 0.93 -5.08
N ILE A 189 4.45 0.45 -3.86
CA ILE A 189 4.11 1.15 -2.61
C ILE A 189 4.81 2.52 -2.58
N HIS A 190 6.11 2.55 -2.87
CA HIS A 190 6.91 3.77 -2.91
C HIS A 190 6.39 4.75 -3.95
N GLU A 191 6.06 4.30 -5.16
CA GLU A 191 5.48 5.16 -6.20
C GLU A 191 4.22 5.88 -5.70
N ASN A 192 3.35 5.18 -4.96
CA ASN A 192 2.13 5.77 -4.42
C ASN A 192 2.42 6.75 -3.27
N LEU A 193 3.26 6.36 -2.30
CA LEU A 193 3.61 7.22 -1.16
C LEU A 193 4.40 8.48 -1.58
N ASP A 194 5.24 8.38 -2.60
CA ASP A 194 6.03 9.50 -3.09
C ASP A 194 5.17 10.54 -3.84
N LYS A 195 4.08 10.10 -4.50
CA LYS A 195 3.10 11.02 -5.14
C LYS A 195 2.35 11.88 -4.12
N SER A 196 2.09 11.33 -2.94
CA SER A 196 1.37 12.01 -1.86
C SER A 196 2.30 12.60 -0.80
N TYR A 197 3.61 12.66 -1.06
CA TYR A 197 4.63 13.20 -0.15
C TYR A 197 4.67 12.56 1.26
N GLN A 198 4.23 11.31 1.38
CA GLN A 198 4.08 10.57 2.64
C GLN A 198 5.41 9.97 3.14
N TYR A 199 6.45 10.80 3.24
CA TYR A 199 7.82 10.34 3.51
C TYR A 199 8.01 9.70 4.88
N TRP A 200 7.32 10.18 5.91
CA TRP A 200 7.36 9.60 7.26
C TRP A 200 6.66 8.25 7.31
N SER A 201 5.49 8.15 6.68
CA SER A 201 4.74 6.90 6.52
C SER A 201 5.57 5.87 5.75
N LYS A 202 6.23 6.29 4.67
CA LYS A 202 7.17 5.46 3.90
C LYS A 202 8.30 4.89 4.77
N LEU A 203 8.92 5.69 5.62
CA LEU A 203 9.93 5.21 6.56
C LEU A 203 9.36 4.18 7.54
N GLY A 204 8.19 4.44 8.13
CA GLY A 204 7.54 3.52 9.07
C GLY A 204 7.19 2.19 8.43
N ILE A 205 6.58 2.23 7.24
CA ILE A 205 6.25 1.04 6.43
C ILE A 205 7.54 0.27 6.09
N ASP A 206 8.59 0.94 5.61
CA ASP A 206 9.85 0.28 5.25
C ASP A 206 10.60 -0.30 6.45
N ALA A 207 10.41 0.26 7.65
CA ALA A 207 11.00 -0.29 8.87
C ALA A 207 10.35 -1.63 9.25
N LEU A 208 9.05 -1.81 8.97
CA LEU A 208 8.29 -3.02 9.33
C LEU A 208 8.26 -4.07 8.22
N LEU A 209 8.15 -3.67 6.95
CA LEU A 209 8.12 -4.59 5.81
C LEU A 209 9.52 -5.13 5.48
N GLY A 210 9.64 -6.46 5.42
CA GLY A 210 10.89 -7.15 5.14
C GLY A 210 11.11 -7.48 3.67
N ASN A 211 12.06 -8.38 3.40
CA ASN A 211 12.41 -8.86 2.05
C ASN A 211 11.24 -9.44 1.21
N PRO A 212 10.15 -10.04 1.76
CA PRO A 212 9.06 -10.57 0.94
C PRO A 212 8.45 -9.58 -0.06
N VAL A 213 8.40 -8.28 0.27
CA VAL A 213 7.88 -7.24 -0.64
C VAL A 213 8.90 -6.73 -1.66
N ASP A 214 10.17 -7.19 -1.57
CA ASP A 214 11.25 -6.89 -2.51
C ASP A 214 11.41 -7.96 -3.60
N LYS A 215 10.50 -8.94 -3.62
CA LYS A 215 10.42 -9.93 -4.70
C LYS A 215 9.88 -9.29 -5.98
N LYS A 216 10.38 -9.76 -7.13
CA LYS A 216 9.88 -9.37 -8.45
C LYS A 216 8.46 -9.85 -8.62
N ILE A 217 7.59 -8.97 -9.12
CA ILE A 217 6.17 -9.26 -9.27
C ILE A 217 5.78 -9.48 -10.74
N SER A 218 4.80 -10.37 -10.94
CA SER A 218 4.09 -10.59 -12.19
C SER A 218 3.16 -9.42 -12.53
N ASN A 219 2.58 -9.46 -13.73
CA ASN A 219 1.63 -8.44 -14.16
C ASN A 219 0.33 -8.46 -13.34
N ASN A 220 -0.13 -9.65 -12.93
CA ASN A 220 -1.32 -9.80 -12.11
C ASN A 220 -1.08 -9.33 -10.68
N GLU A 221 0.07 -9.69 -10.10
CA GLU A 221 0.46 -9.23 -8.76
C GLU A 221 0.61 -7.71 -8.70
N ALA A 222 0.95 -7.03 -9.80
CA ALA A 222 0.96 -5.56 -9.84
C ALA A 222 -0.42 -4.95 -9.57
N MET A 223 -1.51 -5.67 -9.84
CA MET A 223 -2.89 -5.23 -9.57
C MET A 223 -3.30 -5.34 -8.09
N PHE A 224 -2.36 -5.42 -7.16
CA PHE A 224 -2.67 -5.34 -5.72
C PHE A 224 -3.06 -3.91 -5.29
N LEU A 225 -2.74 -2.89 -6.08
CA LEU A 225 -3.15 -1.51 -5.85
C LEU A 225 -4.31 -1.11 -6.77
N PRO A 226 -5.30 -0.33 -6.28
CA PRO A 226 -6.46 0.13 -7.04
C PRO A 226 -6.11 0.76 -8.40
N ASP A 227 -5.14 1.67 -8.44
CA ASP A 227 -4.68 2.32 -9.68
C ASP A 227 -4.16 1.31 -10.72
N TYR A 228 -3.50 0.25 -10.25
CA TYR A 228 -2.97 -0.79 -11.12
C TYR A 228 -4.06 -1.76 -11.57
N LEU A 229 -5.07 -2.03 -10.74
CA LEU A 229 -6.25 -2.77 -11.17
C LEU A 229 -7.03 -2.02 -12.24
N LEU A 230 -7.25 -0.72 -12.07
CA LEU A 230 -7.88 0.15 -13.06
C LEU A 230 -7.17 0.04 -14.42
N LYS A 231 -5.84 0.21 -14.44
CA LYS A 231 -5.01 0.04 -15.64
C LYS A 231 -5.05 -1.39 -16.19
N GLY A 232 -5.08 -2.37 -15.29
CA GLY A 232 -5.22 -3.78 -15.61
C GLY A 232 -6.49 -4.03 -16.41
N PHE A 233 -7.63 -3.61 -15.88
CA PHE A 233 -8.94 -3.79 -16.51
C PHE A 233 -9.04 -3.03 -17.84
N ASP A 234 -8.55 -1.78 -17.92
CA ASP A 234 -8.50 -1.00 -19.16
C ASP A 234 -7.75 -1.72 -20.29
N SER A 235 -6.74 -2.51 -19.93
CA SER A 235 -5.86 -3.20 -20.88
C SER A 235 -6.18 -4.69 -21.08
N THR A 236 -7.21 -5.18 -20.39
CA THR A 236 -7.60 -6.59 -20.40
C THR A 236 -8.59 -6.87 -21.53
N LYS A 237 -8.40 -8.02 -22.18
CA LYS A 237 -9.37 -8.59 -23.11
C LYS A 237 -9.88 -9.93 -22.61
N ALA A 238 -11.20 -10.12 -22.68
CA ALA A 238 -11.87 -11.40 -22.50
C ALA A 238 -12.45 -11.83 -23.85
N ASN A 239 -12.09 -13.03 -24.31
CA ASN A 239 -12.51 -13.55 -25.63
C ASN A 239 -12.19 -12.61 -26.81
N GLY A 240 -11.03 -11.95 -26.77
CA GLY A 240 -10.59 -10.99 -27.79
C GLY A 240 -11.30 -9.62 -27.76
N LYS A 241 -12.37 -9.47 -26.96
CA LYS A 241 -13.07 -8.20 -26.74
C LYS A 241 -12.50 -7.47 -25.51
N PRO A 242 -12.48 -6.13 -25.48
CA PRO A 242 -12.11 -5.39 -24.28
C PRO A 242 -12.99 -5.79 -23.09
N LEU A 243 -12.39 -5.99 -21.92
CA LEU A 243 -13.11 -6.29 -20.67
C LEU A 243 -13.92 -5.08 -20.19
N VAL A 244 -13.50 -3.87 -20.52
CA VAL A 244 -14.20 -2.62 -20.14
C VAL A 244 -14.92 -2.07 -21.37
N SER A 245 -16.23 -1.87 -21.28
CA SER A 245 -17.05 -1.29 -22.35
C SER A 245 -17.11 0.24 -22.28
N ALA A 246 -17.12 0.80 -21.07
CA ALA A 246 -17.14 2.23 -20.82
C ALA A 246 -16.35 2.58 -19.56
N LYS A 247 -15.74 3.77 -19.56
CA LYS A 247 -15.01 4.33 -18.42
C LYS A 247 -15.54 5.73 -18.12
N ASN A 248 -16.08 5.92 -16.92
CA ASN A 248 -16.74 7.15 -16.50
C ASN A 248 -16.09 7.67 -15.22
N GLU A 249 -15.77 8.96 -15.17
CA GLU A 249 -15.50 9.63 -13.89
C GLU A 249 -16.85 10.02 -13.29
N ILE A 250 -17.33 9.27 -12.29
CA ILE A 250 -18.65 9.47 -11.69
C ILE A 250 -18.61 10.39 -10.47
N LEU A 251 -17.43 10.54 -9.86
CA LEU A 251 -17.16 11.55 -8.86
C LEU A 251 -15.75 12.10 -9.08
N ARG A 252 -15.63 13.42 -9.22
CA ARG A 252 -14.33 14.07 -9.33
C ARG A 252 -13.76 14.32 -7.93
N GLY A 253 -12.56 13.83 -7.69
CA GLY A 253 -11.85 14.08 -6.43
C GLY A 253 -11.42 15.54 -6.33
N ASN A 254 -11.66 16.15 -5.17
CA ASN A 254 -11.26 17.53 -4.85
C ASN A 254 -10.33 17.59 -3.64
N LEU A 255 -9.88 16.43 -3.15
CA LEU A 255 -8.93 16.35 -2.04
C LEU A 255 -7.67 17.14 -2.37
N ALA A 256 -7.30 18.06 -1.48
CA ALA A 256 -6.12 18.88 -1.68
C ALA A 256 -4.87 18.00 -1.68
N ILE A 257 -4.03 18.15 -2.71
CA ILE A 257 -2.72 17.50 -2.71
C ILE A 257 -1.92 18.14 -1.58
N GLU A 258 -1.58 17.37 -0.55
CA GLU A 258 -0.72 17.84 0.53
C GLU A 258 0.58 18.39 -0.04
N LYS A 259 1.02 19.54 0.47
CA LYS A 259 2.33 20.07 0.10
C LYS A 259 3.39 19.17 0.70
N ALA A 260 4.47 18.96 -0.06
CA ALA A 260 5.64 18.25 0.44
C ALA A 260 6.05 18.78 1.82
N PRO A 261 6.25 17.92 2.83
CA PRO A 261 6.66 18.38 4.14
C PRO A 261 8.01 19.07 4.03
N LEU A 262 8.19 20.18 4.75
CA LEU A 262 9.42 20.99 4.72
C LEU A 262 10.67 20.17 5.07
N LEU A 263 10.50 19.15 5.93
CA LEU A 263 11.58 18.30 6.40
C LEU A 263 11.24 16.82 6.15
N SER A 264 11.94 16.21 5.20
CA SER A 264 11.90 14.76 5.00
C SER A 264 12.65 14.04 6.12
N PRO A 265 12.33 12.76 6.41
CA PRO A 265 13.02 11.99 7.44
C PRO A 265 14.53 11.92 7.20
N PHE A 266 14.96 11.77 5.93
CA PHE A 266 16.38 11.79 5.57
C PHE A 266 17.06 13.10 5.94
N ALA A 267 16.40 14.25 5.68
CA ALA A 267 16.93 15.55 6.05
C ALA A 267 17.04 15.70 7.58
N VAL A 268 15.98 15.33 8.33
CA VAL A 268 15.96 15.40 9.80
C VAL A 268 17.09 14.56 10.40
N PHE A 269 17.23 13.31 9.99
CA PHE A 269 18.26 12.44 10.55
C PHE A 269 19.67 12.83 10.10
N THR A 270 19.83 13.42 8.91
CA THR A 270 21.12 13.97 8.47
C THR A 270 21.51 15.19 9.32
N ILE A 271 20.57 16.11 9.56
CA ILE A 271 20.81 17.27 10.43
C ILE A 271 21.18 16.81 11.85
N LEU A 272 20.44 15.84 12.39
CA LEU A 272 20.74 15.26 13.69
C LEU A 272 22.14 14.62 13.72
N PHE A 273 22.49 13.83 12.70
CA PHE A 273 23.81 13.21 12.58
C PHE A 273 24.93 14.26 12.58
N LEU A 274 24.82 15.30 11.75
CA LEU A 274 25.80 16.38 11.65
C LEU A 274 25.92 17.16 12.96
N PHE A 275 24.78 17.48 13.58
CA PHE A 275 24.75 18.16 14.86
C PHE A 275 25.50 17.37 15.94
N ILE A 276 25.25 16.06 16.05
CA ILE A 276 25.92 15.20 17.02
C ILE A 276 27.41 15.06 16.71
N ALA A 277 27.79 14.97 15.42
CA ALA A 277 29.19 14.94 15.02
C ALA A 277 29.94 16.21 15.42
N VAL A 278 29.34 17.40 15.23
CA VAL A 278 29.91 18.68 15.67
C VAL A 278 30.06 18.74 17.19
N LEU A 279 29.03 18.34 17.96
CA LEU A 279 29.10 18.31 19.42
C LEU A 279 30.22 17.39 19.94
N MET A 280 30.52 16.30 19.22
CA MET A 280 31.63 15.40 19.56
C MET A 280 32.98 16.09 19.34
N PHE A 281 33.13 16.85 18.25
CA PHE A 281 34.32 17.64 17.98
C PHE A 281 34.54 18.73 19.02
N MET A 282 33.46 19.41 19.43
CA MET A 282 33.48 20.45 20.46
C MET A 282 33.72 19.93 21.89
N ARG A 283 33.94 18.62 22.07
CA ARG A 283 34.19 17.96 23.37
C ARG A 283 33.11 18.26 24.41
N THR A 284 31.85 18.26 23.98
CA THR A 284 30.67 18.41 24.84
C THR A 284 30.68 17.40 26.00
N SER A 285 30.01 17.73 27.11
CA SER A 285 29.99 16.92 28.33
C SER A 285 29.70 15.43 28.11
N ASN A 286 30.48 14.57 28.77
CA ASN A 286 30.28 13.12 28.78
C ASN A 286 28.88 12.70 29.29
N ARG A 287 28.22 13.53 30.11
CA ARG A 287 26.86 13.26 30.59
C ARG A 287 25.83 13.39 29.47
N PHE A 288 25.91 14.44 28.65
CA PHE A 288 25.04 14.65 27.50
C PHE A 288 25.08 13.44 26.57
N PHE A 289 26.30 13.02 26.18
CA PHE A 289 26.47 11.86 25.32
C PHE A 289 25.99 10.55 25.94
N ALA A 290 25.97 10.42 27.27
CA ALA A 290 25.42 9.24 27.90
C ALA A 290 23.90 9.19 27.89
N VAL A 291 23.23 10.32 28.09
CA VAL A 291 21.78 10.41 27.91
C VAL A 291 21.40 10.23 26.44
N PHE A 292 22.14 10.85 25.53
CA PHE A 292 21.91 10.71 24.10
C PHE A 292 22.07 9.25 23.63
N ASP A 293 23.18 8.60 24.01
CA ASP A 293 23.39 7.19 23.69
C ASP A 293 22.27 6.35 24.31
N PHE A 294 21.82 6.69 25.53
CA PHE A 294 20.70 5.98 26.14
C PHE A 294 19.45 6.01 25.26
N ILE A 295 19.02 7.20 24.86
CA ILE A 295 17.83 7.38 24.01
C ILE A 295 18.02 6.68 22.65
N LEU A 296 19.17 6.88 22.00
CA LEU A 296 19.45 6.34 20.67
C LEU A 296 19.40 4.81 20.64
N PHE A 297 20.13 4.13 21.54
CA PHE A 297 20.17 2.66 21.58
C PHE A 297 18.87 2.07 22.16
N PHE A 298 18.20 2.77 23.07
CA PHE A 298 16.89 2.36 23.57
C PHE A 298 15.84 2.33 22.45
N LEU A 299 15.74 3.41 21.66
CA LEU A 299 14.80 3.49 20.54
C LEU A 299 15.14 2.47 19.45
N ALA A 300 16.42 2.34 19.07
CA ALA A 300 16.85 1.35 18.09
C ALA A 300 16.57 -0.09 18.55
N GLY A 301 16.83 -0.40 19.82
CA GLY A 301 16.53 -1.71 20.39
C GLY A 301 15.03 -1.99 20.51
N THR A 302 14.24 -0.98 20.87
CA THR A 302 12.76 -1.10 20.92
C THR A 302 12.19 -1.38 19.54
N LEU A 303 12.66 -0.68 18.51
CA LEU A 303 12.30 -0.98 17.13
C LEU A 303 12.71 -2.40 16.73
N GLY A 304 13.87 -2.86 17.18
CA GLY A 304 14.31 -4.24 17.01
C GLY A 304 13.36 -5.27 17.59
N ILE A 305 12.91 -5.05 18.83
CA ILE A 305 11.92 -5.91 19.51
C ILE A 305 10.62 -5.91 18.71
N LEU A 306 10.17 -4.75 18.23
CA LEU A 306 8.99 -4.64 17.38
C LEU A 306 9.15 -5.43 16.08
N ILE A 307 10.30 -5.32 15.40
CA ILE A 307 10.59 -6.09 14.17
C ILE A 307 10.59 -7.59 14.45
N LEU A 308 11.19 -8.06 15.56
CA LEU A 308 11.14 -9.48 15.93
C LEU A 308 9.71 -9.94 16.21
N PHE A 309 8.92 -9.12 16.90
CA PHE A 309 7.52 -9.41 17.14
C PHE A 309 6.75 -9.51 15.82
N MET A 310 6.91 -8.56 14.89
CA MET A 310 6.27 -8.60 13.58
C MET A 310 6.76 -9.75 12.69
N TRP A 311 8.00 -10.20 12.88
CA TRP A 311 8.55 -11.32 12.12
C TRP A 311 8.02 -12.67 12.64
N PHE A 312 8.11 -12.91 13.95
CA PHE A 312 7.87 -14.23 14.56
C PHE A 312 6.54 -14.33 15.33
N GLY A 313 6.02 -13.22 15.83
CA GLY A 313 4.87 -13.16 16.74
C GLY A 313 3.53 -12.83 16.07
N THR A 314 3.52 -12.62 14.75
CA THR A 314 2.33 -12.21 14.00
C THR A 314 2.15 -13.04 12.72
N ASP A 315 0.93 -13.02 12.18
CA ASP A 315 0.55 -13.64 10.92
C ASP A 315 0.77 -12.68 9.73
N HIS A 316 1.77 -11.78 9.80
CA HIS A 316 2.15 -10.85 8.73
C HIS A 316 3.33 -11.43 7.89
N PRO A 317 3.07 -12.18 6.81
CA PRO A 317 4.13 -12.77 5.98
C PRO A 317 5.08 -11.71 5.38
N GLU A 318 4.58 -10.51 5.11
CA GLU A 318 5.30 -9.36 4.55
C GLU A 318 6.37 -8.78 5.48
N CYS A 319 6.27 -9.01 6.79
CA CYS A 319 7.23 -8.54 7.79
C CYS A 319 8.42 -9.51 8.03
N LYS A 320 8.40 -10.70 7.42
CA LYS A 320 9.46 -11.71 7.61
C LYS A 320 10.75 -11.31 6.91
N ASN A 321 11.89 -11.88 7.33
CA ASN A 321 13.20 -11.64 6.73
C ASN A 321 13.56 -10.14 6.64
N ASN A 322 13.28 -9.40 7.71
CA ASN A 322 13.47 -7.95 7.75
C ASN A 322 14.89 -7.58 8.19
N PHE A 323 15.70 -7.08 7.25
CA PHE A 323 17.10 -6.72 7.43
C PHE A 323 17.32 -5.46 8.28
N ASN A 324 16.28 -4.66 8.55
CA ASN A 324 16.37 -3.55 9.51
C ASN A 324 16.77 -4.01 10.91
N ILE A 325 16.54 -5.30 11.24
CA ILE A 325 16.98 -5.92 12.49
C ILE A 325 18.50 -5.80 12.73
N THR A 326 19.29 -5.62 11.65
CA THR A 326 20.75 -5.52 11.72
C THR A 326 21.20 -4.27 12.46
N TRP A 327 20.55 -3.12 12.20
CA TRP A 327 20.88 -1.85 12.87
C TRP A 327 19.95 -1.56 14.05
N ALA A 328 18.70 -1.99 13.96
CA ALA A 328 17.76 -1.99 15.07
C ALA A 328 17.93 -3.28 15.87
N PHE A 329 19.15 -3.59 16.33
CA PHE A 329 19.41 -4.87 16.98
C PHE A 329 18.73 -4.91 18.37
N PRO A 330 17.85 -5.89 18.68
CA PRO A 330 17.05 -5.90 19.91
C PRO A 330 17.88 -5.83 21.19
N LEU A 331 19.09 -6.40 21.17
CA LEU A 331 19.97 -6.39 22.34
C LEU A 331 20.42 -4.97 22.72
N HIS A 332 20.34 -3.99 21.81
CA HIS A 332 20.56 -2.57 22.16
C HIS A 332 19.65 -2.13 23.31
N PHE A 333 18.41 -2.63 23.37
CA PHE A 333 17.44 -2.30 24.42
C PHE A 333 17.95 -2.71 25.81
N LEU A 334 18.54 -3.89 25.96
CA LEU A 334 19.03 -4.36 27.25
C LEU A 334 20.39 -3.73 27.59
N ILE A 335 21.29 -3.66 26.61
CA ILE A 335 22.67 -3.19 26.81
C ILE A 335 22.73 -1.75 27.28
N VAL A 336 21.78 -0.93 26.82
CA VAL A 336 21.78 0.50 27.10
C VAL A 336 21.60 0.82 28.59
N PHE A 337 20.91 -0.02 29.37
CA PHE A 337 20.80 0.14 30.82
C PHE A 337 22.13 -0.06 31.56
N PHE A 338 23.08 -0.76 30.92
CA PHE A 338 24.42 -1.00 31.46
C PHE A 338 25.46 -0.02 30.94
N ILE A 339 25.05 1.02 30.19
CA ILE A 339 26.00 1.96 29.54
C ILE A 339 26.85 2.78 30.51
N PHE A 340 26.43 2.85 31.77
CA PHE A 340 27.15 3.49 32.88
C PHE A 340 28.04 2.52 33.68
N GLN A 341 27.89 1.21 33.46
CA GLN A 341 28.67 0.18 34.16
C GLN A 341 30.04 0.01 33.51
N LYS A 342 31.08 -0.31 34.30
CA LYS A 342 32.46 -0.50 33.80
C LYS A 342 32.77 -1.93 33.36
N TRP A 343 31.77 -2.69 32.92
CA TRP A 343 31.92 -4.09 32.59
C TRP A 343 32.76 -4.29 31.33
N HIS A 344 33.82 -5.11 31.42
CA HIS A 344 34.80 -5.24 30.36
C HIS A 344 34.24 -5.82 29.06
N TRP A 345 33.21 -6.66 29.12
CA TRP A 345 32.62 -7.26 27.93
C TRP A 345 31.85 -6.26 27.05
N LEU A 346 31.38 -5.14 27.62
CA LEU A 346 30.66 -4.08 26.88
C LEU A 346 31.53 -3.49 25.76
N ARG A 347 32.86 -3.46 25.92
CA ARG A 347 33.76 -3.00 24.85
C ARG A 347 33.64 -3.88 23.59
N TYR A 348 33.54 -5.19 23.77
CA TYR A 348 33.44 -6.12 22.64
C TYR A 348 32.08 -5.99 21.96
N TYR A 349 31.01 -5.80 22.74
CA TYR A 349 29.69 -5.51 22.19
C TYR A 349 29.69 -4.29 21.27
N PHE A 350 30.22 -3.15 21.73
CA PHE A 350 30.27 -1.93 20.93
C PHE A 350 31.26 -2.02 19.76
N LEU A 351 32.34 -2.81 19.88
CA LEU A 351 33.24 -3.11 18.77
C LEU A 351 32.53 -3.90 17.67
N VAL A 352 31.89 -5.02 18.03
CA VAL A 352 31.15 -5.87 17.09
C VAL A 352 30.00 -5.08 16.44
N SER A 353 29.24 -4.32 17.24
CA SER A 353 28.18 -3.44 16.72
C SER A 353 28.73 -2.45 15.69
N SER A 354 29.89 -1.83 15.97
CA SER A 354 30.53 -0.91 15.03
C SER A 354 30.92 -1.61 13.72
N ILE A 355 31.47 -2.82 13.79
CA ILE A 355 31.86 -3.59 12.60
C ILE A 355 30.62 -3.95 11.77
N ILE A 356 29.55 -4.46 12.42
CA ILE A 356 28.30 -4.83 11.74
C ILE A 356 27.66 -3.61 11.07
N LEU A 357 27.55 -2.48 11.78
CA LEU A 357 26.97 -1.25 11.24
C LEU A 357 27.81 -0.68 10.07
N LEU A 358 29.13 -0.75 10.15
CA LEU A 358 30.01 -0.37 9.05
C LEU A 358 29.80 -1.26 7.82
N LEU A 359 29.79 -2.58 8.01
CA LEU A 359 29.50 -3.53 6.93
C LEU A 359 28.12 -3.32 6.33
N LEU A 360 27.11 -3.03 7.16
CA LEU A 360 25.76 -2.72 6.70
C LEU A 360 25.74 -1.48 5.79
N LEU A 361 26.43 -0.40 6.17
CA LEU A 361 26.53 0.80 5.35
C LEU A 361 27.29 0.56 4.03
N LEU A 362 28.38 -0.20 4.09
CA LEU A 362 29.14 -0.57 2.90
C LEU A 362 28.30 -1.46 1.98
N LEU A 363 27.53 -2.39 2.55
CA LEU A 363 26.75 -3.37 1.81
C LEU A 363 25.32 -2.91 1.48
N TRP A 364 24.96 -1.67 1.78
CA TRP A 364 23.58 -1.16 1.75
C TRP A 364 22.84 -1.48 0.44
N LYS A 365 23.50 -1.34 -0.70
CA LYS A 365 22.92 -1.57 -2.04
C LYS A 365 22.89 -3.04 -2.48
N TRP A 366 23.61 -3.93 -1.80
CA TRP A 366 23.74 -5.35 -2.17
C TRP A 366 22.93 -6.30 -1.29
N ILE A 367 22.32 -5.79 -0.22
CA ILE A 367 21.41 -6.55 0.63
C ILE A 367 20.11 -6.83 -0.15
N PRO A 368 19.49 -8.02 0.00
CA PRO A 368 18.32 -8.41 -0.78
C PRO A 368 17.03 -7.63 -0.45
N GLN A 369 17.06 -6.76 0.56
CA GLN A 369 15.96 -5.88 0.95
C GLN A 369 16.33 -4.42 0.65
N GLU A 370 15.43 -3.69 -0.02
CA GLU A 370 15.56 -2.25 -0.24
C GLU A 370 15.14 -1.49 1.02
N MET A 371 16.10 -1.22 1.91
CA MET A 371 15.87 -0.44 3.13
C MET A 371 15.78 1.06 2.82
N ASN A 372 14.95 1.77 3.58
CA ASN A 372 14.74 3.20 3.39
C ASN A 372 16.04 4.00 3.63
N ASN A 373 16.42 4.85 2.67
CA ASN A 373 17.64 5.66 2.77
C ASN A 373 17.65 6.64 3.95
N ALA A 374 16.47 7.03 4.47
CA ALA A 374 16.38 7.82 5.70
C ALA A 374 16.97 7.11 6.93
N SER A 375 17.12 5.79 6.89
CA SER A 375 17.81 5.03 7.94
C SER A 375 19.33 5.18 7.88
N ILE A 376 19.92 5.57 6.74
CA ILE A 376 21.39 5.66 6.58
C ILE A 376 22.04 6.60 7.62
N PRO A 377 21.56 7.85 7.82
CA PRO A 377 22.13 8.73 8.84
C PRO A 377 21.94 8.19 10.26
N VAL A 378 20.85 7.45 10.53
CA VAL A 378 20.60 6.80 11.83
C VAL A 378 21.62 5.68 12.07
N VAL A 379 21.88 4.85 11.06
CA VAL A 379 22.88 3.77 11.10
C VAL A 379 24.29 4.36 11.28
N ALA A 380 24.61 5.44 10.56
CA ALA A 380 25.88 6.15 10.69
C ALA A 380 26.05 6.77 12.09
N LEU A 381 24.98 7.30 12.67
CA LEU A 381 24.94 7.82 14.03
C LEU A 381 25.17 6.70 15.06
N LEU A 382 24.47 5.57 14.94
CA LEU A 382 24.68 4.37 15.77
C LEU A 382 26.13 3.88 15.67
N LEU A 383 26.72 3.87 14.48
CA LEU A 383 28.11 3.50 14.25
C LEU A 383 29.07 4.45 14.98
N LEU A 384 28.91 5.76 14.77
CA LEU A 384 29.75 6.79 15.38
C LEU A 384 29.72 6.69 16.91
N ARG A 385 28.52 6.53 17.48
CA ARG A 385 28.32 6.41 18.93
C ARG A 385 28.83 5.08 19.49
N SER A 386 28.64 3.97 18.76
CA SER A 386 29.21 2.66 19.13
C SER A 386 30.74 2.71 19.18
N ALA A 387 31.38 3.31 18.17
CA ALA A 387 32.83 3.44 18.12
C ALA A 387 33.37 4.33 19.27
N ALA A 388 32.66 5.42 19.59
CA ALA A 388 33.00 6.27 20.73
C ALA A 388 32.90 5.51 22.07
N ARG A 389 31.86 4.69 22.25
CA ARG A 389 31.67 3.85 23.43
C ARG A 389 32.75 2.78 23.57
N TYR A 390 33.10 2.10 22.47
CA TYR A 390 34.21 1.15 22.47
C TYR A 390 35.51 1.80 22.96
N LYS A 391 35.87 2.97 22.41
CA LYS A 391 37.08 3.71 22.83
C LYS A 391 37.05 4.03 24.34
N LYS A 392 35.91 4.49 24.85
CA LYS A 392 35.73 4.79 26.28
C LYS A 392 35.93 3.55 27.16
N PHE A 393 35.20 2.45 26.89
CA PHE A 393 35.33 1.21 27.67
C PHE A 393 36.72 0.58 27.59
N ASN A 394 37.38 0.68 26.44
CA ASN A 394 38.75 0.19 26.29
C ASN A 394 39.76 1.01 27.11
N ASN A 395 39.59 2.33 27.16
CA ASN A 395 40.42 3.20 28.00
C ASN A 395 40.19 2.94 29.50
N ASP A 396 38.93 2.76 29.92
CA ASP A 396 38.59 2.43 31.31
C ASP A 396 39.21 1.09 31.73
N HIS A 397 39.18 0.07 30.86
CA HIS A 397 39.83 -1.21 31.12
C HIS A 397 41.36 -1.09 31.22
N ARG A 398 42.01 -0.32 30.35
CA ARG A 398 43.47 -0.08 30.41
C ARG A 398 43.90 0.62 31.69
N LYS A 399 43.08 1.54 32.20
CA LYS A 399 43.31 2.20 33.49
C LYS A 399 43.16 1.22 34.65
N ASN A 400 42.09 0.41 34.66
CA ASN A 400 41.84 -0.55 35.74
C ASN A 400 42.86 -1.70 35.80
N THR A 401 43.55 -2.01 34.71
CA THR A 401 44.52 -3.12 34.61
C THR A 401 45.99 -2.66 34.71
N GLY A 402 46.25 -1.38 34.97
CA GLY A 402 47.62 -0.82 35.04
C GLY A 402 48.39 -0.82 33.71
N LEU A 403 47.76 -1.22 32.60
CA LEU A 403 48.37 -1.26 31.27
C LEU A 403 48.64 0.14 30.68
N SER A 404 48.13 1.19 31.32
CA SER A 404 48.39 2.59 30.95
C SER A 404 49.80 3.07 31.33
N GLU A 405 50.42 2.51 32.38
CA GLU A 405 51.71 2.99 32.91
C GLU A 405 52.93 2.35 32.22
N LYS A 406 52.76 1.19 31.58
CA LYS A 406 53.86 0.47 30.90
C LYS A 406 54.33 1.11 29.57
N LYS A 407 53.74 2.21 29.12
CA LYS A 407 54.16 2.93 27.90
C LYS A 407 55.15 4.07 28.13
N ASN A 408 55.46 4.41 29.38
CA ASN A 408 56.41 5.49 29.72
C ASN A 408 57.75 4.97 30.28
N PHE A 409 58.06 3.66 30.12
CA PHE A 409 59.27 3.04 30.64
C PHE A 409 60.10 2.28 29.58
N LEU A 410 59.90 2.61 28.31
CA LEU A 410 60.79 2.29 27.18
C LEU A 410 60.85 3.55 26.31
#